data_AF-A0A364P375-F1
#
_entry.id   AF-A0A364P375-F1
#
_cell.length_a   1.000
_cell.length_b   1.000
_cell.length_c   1.000
_cell.angle_alpha   90.00
_cell.angle_beta   90.00
_cell.angle_gamma   90.00
#
_symmetry.space_group_name_H-M   'P 1'
#
loop_
_entity.id
_entity.type
_entity.pdbx_description
1 polymer ?
#
loop_
_entity_poly.entity_id
_entity_poly.type
_entity_poly.pdbx_seq_one_letter_code
_entity_poly.pdbx_strand_id
1 'polypeptide(L)'
;MENIMDANLFQRMRQHIILNEGTSPASYRDSAGLLTAGYGFKVDNADTFAKLPFQVRDGQSGEMRPATEDEKRAEFDRINSLPQKQLDGEVKDGKAFILTKSDMDSKLASEIAAREAKIKTEVGAANWERLSDGQKTAVLDVHYANGSLAEFPKLKQAIKDGNAEVIGKNVDFHSKDDQERWTYNTKRLARNRAEAQGISEADAKRSVDADLKNGNLRPGYKPSDKTSDASDMDQNPSIGGLANEAEQTASADPRIAALRERAAAPILDPARSVLLKPVENWTEGEMKDVLRSAGEDFTGWKSGDPLKAHLYERVQDWHTTHYGDGEQQYDGGKPVEPRAIRPIPDESFAPVTPQGEDLWQASARMGDTLAKAAERDGYGKAVKGLQRGLNLLNDANPLPERSPAWGDYTKQPPLAEDGDYGPKTDFALKDVLSRHGAAKADDAMALGRFDIFAKEAKAKGSADGLDQATKDVFGPLYNGSDAPNGVLQATLNKLGGNGGPPLTEDNWIGPKTTESFAQVMDTTDPTDFTRSLGSNLGLL
;
A
#
# COMPACT_ATOMS: atom_id res chain seq x y z
N MET A 1 0.50 29.07 -9.89
CA MET A 1 -0.13 27.81 -10.31
C MET A 1 0.83 26.70 -9.95
N GLU A 2 0.66 26.10 -8.77
CA GLU A 2 1.42 24.90 -8.41
C GLU A 2 1.05 23.80 -9.40
N ASN A 3 2.09 23.26 -10.03
CA ASN A 3 1.96 22.19 -11.00
C ASN A 3 1.70 20.90 -10.20
N ILE A 4 0.42 20.61 -9.94
CA ILE A 4 0.00 19.37 -9.31
C ILE A 4 0.39 18.26 -10.29
N MET A 5 1.49 17.57 -10.01
CA MET A 5 1.90 16.38 -10.76
C MET A 5 0.73 15.41 -10.79
N ASP A 6 0.46 14.76 -11.93
CA ASP A 6 -0.55 13.71 -12.02
C ASP A 6 -0.26 12.66 -10.93
N ALA A 7 -1.23 12.46 -10.03
CA ALA A 7 -1.08 11.57 -8.89
C ALA A 7 -0.69 10.16 -9.33
N ASN A 8 -1.15 9.71 -10.50
CA ASN A 8 -0.81 8.39 -11.05
C ASN A 8 0.66 8.31 -11.50
N LEU A 9 1.18 9.36 -12.14
CA LEU A 9 2.57 9.44 -12.56
C LEU A 9 3.51 9.47 -11.36
N PHE A 10 3.19 10.29 -10.36
CA PHE A 10 3.98 10.37 -9.13
C PHE A 10 4.07 9.01 -8.42
N GLN A 11 2.95 8.30 -8.30
CA GLN A 11 2.92 6.96 -7.72
C GLN A 11 3.77 5.97 -8.50
N ARG A 12 3.65 5.97 -9.83
CA ARG A 12 4.44 5.14 -10.72
C ARG A 12 5.94 5.35 -10.51
N MET A 13 6.38 6.62 -10.50
CA MET A 13 7.77 7.01 -10.24
C MET A 13 8.27 6.53 -8.88
N ARG A 14 7.46 6.71 -7.83
CA ARG A 14 7.80 6.28 -6.48
C ARG A 14 7.99 4.76 -6.38
N GLN A 15 7.04 3.99 -6.89
CA GLN A 15 7.14 2.51 -6.86
C GLN A 15 8.36 2.02 -7.64
N HIS A 16 8.61 2.64 -8.80
CA HIS A 16 9.75 2.29 -9.63
C HIS A 16 11.09 2.53 -8.92
N ILE A 17 11.25 3.66 -8.23
CA ILE A 17 12.46 3.96 -7.43
C ILE A 17 12.59 2.97 -6.27
N ILE A 18 11.52 2.71 -5.50
CA ILE A 18 11.55 1.75 -4.38
C ILE A 18 11.99 0.37 -4.85
N LEU A 19 11.48 -0.08 -6.00
CA LEU A 19 11.79 -1.38 -6.57
C LEU A 19 13.24 -1.47 -7.09
N ASN A 20 13.85 -0.35 -7.49
CA ASN A 20 15.23 -0.27 -7.98
C ASN A 20 16.26 -0.07 -6.88
N GLU A 21 15.99 0.79 -5.89
CA GLU A 21 16.91 1.14 -4.81
C GLU A 21 16.78 0.19 -3.61
N GLY A 22 15.66 -0.53 -3.50
CA GLY A 22 15.33 -1.33 -2.33
C GLY A 22 14.90 -0.47 -1.14
N THR A 23 14.94 -1.03 0.07
CA THR A 23 14.51 -0.33 1.28
C THR A 23 15.41 -0.70 2.44
N SER A 24 16.07 0.28 3.04
CA SER A 24 16.77 0.12 4.32
C SER A 24 16.35 1.23 5.26
N PRO A 25 15.49 0.96 6.27
CA PRO A 25 15.10 2.00 7.23
C PRO A 25 16.29 2.52 8.04
N ALA A 26 17.33 1.70 8.23
CA ALA A 26 18.58 2.10 8.87
C ALA A 26 19.62 2.60 7.87
N SER A 27 20.62 3.31 8.39
CA SER A 27 21.76 3.78 7.60
C SER A 27 22.71 2.63 7.23
N TYR A 28 23.23 2.65 6.01
CA TYR A 28 24.17 1.68 5.46
C TYR A 28 25.17 2.38 4.54
N ARG A 29 26.28 1.72 4.15
CA ARG A 29 27.14 2.24 3.08
C ARG A 29 26.75 1.62 1.75
N ASP A 30 26.58 2.46 0.74
CA ASP A 30 26.34 1.99 -0.62
C ASP A 30 27.62 1.39 -1.24
N SER A 31 27.52 0.92 -2.48
CA SER A 31 28.66 0.36 -3.23
C SER A 31 29.80 1.36 -3.49
N ALA A 32 29.57 2.66 -3.28
CA ALA A 32 30.59 3.71 -3.35
C ALA A 32 31.17 4.06 -1.96
N GLY A 33 30.75 3.37 -0.90
CA GLY A 33 31.17 3.63 0.48
C GLY A 33 30.46 4.82 1.13
N LEU A 34 29.50 5.44 0.44
CA LEU A 34 28.77 6.61 0.90
C LEU A 34 27.66 6.19 1.85
N LEU A 35 27.50 6.95 2.93
CA LEU A 35 26.43 6.72 3.88
C LEU A 35 25.09 7.02 3.22
N THR A 36 24.17 6.06 3.34
CA THR A 36 22.87 6.06 2.68
C THR A 36 21.81 5.56 3.63
N ALA A 37 20.57 6.06 3.53
CA ALA A 37 19.43 5.58 4.31
C ALA A 37 18.15 5.55 3.47
N GLY A 38 17.15 4.82 3.95
CA GLY A 38 15.82 4.75 3.35
C GLY A 38 15.78 4.15 1.94
N TYR A 39 15.25 4.92 1.00
CA TYR A 39 15.13 4.55 -0.43
C TYR A 39 16.34 5.02 -1.25
N GLY A 40 17.55 4.90 -0.69
CA GLY A 40 18.78 5.38 -1.35
C GLY A 40 19.09 6.85 -1.13
N PHE A 41 18.66 7.44 0.00
CA PHE A 41 18.97 8.83 0.35
C PHE A 41 20.44 8.95 0.76
N LYS A 42 21.25 9.53 -0.13
CA LYS A 42 22.66 9.82 0.15
C LYS A 42 22.79 10.86 1.26
N VAL A 43 23.72 10.63 2.16
CA VAL A 43 24.06 11.51 3.28
C VAL A 43 25.54 11.89 3.16
N ASP A 44 25.78 13.13 2.78
CA ASP A 44 27.13 13.60 2.48
C ASP A 44 27.86 14.09 3.73
N ASN A 45 27.13 14.57 4.74
CA ASN A 45 27.69 15.15 5.95
C ASN A 45 26.71 15.10 7.15
N ALA A 46 27.21 15.44 8.33
CA ALA A 46 26.45 15.46 9.57
C ALA A 46 25.20 16.35 9.51
N ASP A 47 25.24 17.49 8.79
CA ASP A 47 24.08 18.37 8.66
C ASP A 47 22.96 17.72 7.84
N THR A 48 23.31 17.04 6.73
CA THR A 48 22.33 16.30 5.93
C THR A 48 21.75 15.12 6.70
N PHE A 49 22.55 14.46 7.53
CA PHE A 49 22.10 13.36 8.40
C PHE A 49 21.16 13.87 9.49
N ALA A 50 21.52 14.97 10.15
CA ALA A 50 20.76 15.57 11.23
C ALA A 50 19.37 16.06 10.80
N LYS A 51 19.19 16.40 9.52
CA LYS A 51 17.89 16.79 8.94
C LYS A 51 16.95 15.61 8.72
N LEU A 52 17.44 14.38 8.73
CA LEU A 52 16.58 13.20 8.59
C LEU A 52 15.80 12.94 9.89
N PRO A 53 14.51 12.56 9.81
CA PRO A 53 13.64 12.31 10.96
C PRO A 53 13.90 10.91 11.56
N PHE A 54 15.16 10.60 11.87
CA PHE A 54 15.49 9.32 12.49
C PHE A 54 14.81 9.15 13.84
N GLN A 55 14.42 7.91 14.11
CA GLN A 55 14.02 7.44 15.42
C GLN A 55 15.11 6.55 16.01
N VAL A 56 15.23 6.60 17.34
CA VAL A 56 16.16 5.79 18.13
C VAL A 56 15.38 5.08 19.22
N ARG A 57 15.81 3.88 19.58
CA ARG A 57 15.26 3.14 20.72
C ARG A 57 15.79 3.75 22.01
N ASP A 58 14.91 4.17 22.89
CA ASP A 58 15.29 4.70 24.19
C ASP A 58 15.88 3.59 25.08
N GLY A 59 17.04 3.85 25.68
CA GLY A 59 17.75 2.85 26.47
C GLY A 59 17.07 2.49 27.80
N GLN A 60 16.17 3.33 28.31
CA GLN A 60 15.46 3.11 29.56
C GLN A 60 14.09 2.47 29.32
N SER A 61 13.29 3.03 28.41
CA SER A 61 11.94 2.52 28.15
C SER A 61 11.92 1.39 27.12
N GLY A 62 12.92 1.31 26.25
CA GLY A 62 12.94 0.40 25.11
C GLY A 62 11.99 0.82 23.98
N GLU A 63 11.31 1.96 24.09
CA GLU A 63 10.38 2.47 23.07
C GLU A 63 11.11 3.27 21.99
N MET A 64 10.53 3.37 20.81
CA MET A 64 11.05 4.24 19.75
C MET A 64 10.66 5.69 20.02
N ARG A 65 11.63 6.60 19.91
CA ARG A 65 11.38 8.05 19.99
C ARG A 65 12.13 8.80 18.89
N PRO A 66 11.70 10.01 18.51
CA PRO A 66 12.49 10.87 17.65
C PRO A 66 13.90 11.08 18.23
N ALA A 67 14.92 10.94 17.38
CA ALA A 67 16.28 11.26 17.74
C ALA A 67 16.46 12.78 17.76
N THR A 68 17.14 13.29 18.78
CA THR A 68 17.53 14.70 18.86
C THR A 68 18.60 15.04 17.80
N GLU A 69 18.82 16.33 17.54
CA GLU A 69 19.85 16.74 16.58
C GLU A 69 21.25 16.31 17.01
N ASP A 70 21.59 16.50 18.29
CA ASP A 70 22.89 16.11 18.86
C ASP A 70 23.12 14.59 18.78
N GLU A 71 22.10 13.79 19.08
CA GLU A 71 22.15 12.33 18.92
C GLU A 71 22.43 11.93 17.47
N LYS A 72 21.77 12.58 16.50
CA LYS A 72 21.99 12.32 15.07
C LYS A 72 23.40 12.70 14.63
N ARG A 73 23.93 13.82 15.10
CA ARG A 73 25.31 14.25 14.77
C ARG A 73 26.34 13.30 15.37
N ALA A 74 26.17 12.93 16.64
CA ALA A 74 27.03 11.94 17.29
C ALA A 74 26.96 10.57 16.60
N GLU A 75 25.77 10.15 16.19
CA GLU A 75 25.56 8.91 15.44
C GLU A 75 26.25 8.96 14.08
N PHE A 76 26.17 10.07 13.36
CA PHE A 76 26.87 10.25 12.08
C PHE A 76 28.39 10.08 12.22
N ASP A 77 29.00 10.68 13.25
CA ASP A 77 30.44 10.52 13.50
C ASP A 77 30.78 9.07 13.86
N ARG A 78 29.93 8.44 14.68
CA ARG A 78 30.10 7.05 15.10
C ARG A 78 30.02 6.08 13.92
N ILE A 79 28.94 6.09 13.14
CA ILE A 79 28.76 5.17 12.01
C ILE A 79 29.82 5.37 10.93
N ASN A 80 30.35 6.59 10.78
CA ASN A 80 31.47 6.84 9.88
C ASN A 80 32.77 6.17 10.32
N SER A 81 32.94 5.91 11.62
CA SER A 81 34.08 5.17 12.16
C SER A 81 33.91 3.64 12.15
N LEU A 82 32.69 3.14 11.93
CA LEU A 82 32.40 1.70 11.98
C LEU A 82 32.66 0.99 10.65
N PRO A 83 33.22 -0.24 10.67
CA PRO A 83 33.21 -1.15 9.53
C PRO A 83 31.77 -1.55 9.15
N GLN A 84 31.51 -1.77 7.85
CA GLN A 84 30.17 -2.14 7.34
C GLN A 84 29.55 -3.33 8.07
N LYS A 85 30.34 -4.36 8.36
CA LYS A 85 29.87 -5.56 9.07
C LYS A 85 29.30 -5.26 10.46
N GLN A 86 29.81 -4.23 11.14
CA GLN A 86 29.30 -3.81 12.45
C GLN A 86 27.98 -3.05 12.30
N LEU A 87 27.86 -2.17 11.28
CA LEU A 87 26.59 -1.51 10.96
C LEU A 87 25.49 -2.53 10.68
N ASP A 88 25.75 -3.53 9.84
CA ASP A 88 24.79 -4.59 9.53
C ASP A 88 24.35 -5.38 10.77
N GLY A 89 25.26 -5.55 11.74
CA GLY A 89 24.99 -6.19 13.02
C GLY A 89 24.06 -5.36 13.91
N GLU A 90 24.28 -4.05 13.98
CA GLU A 90 23.47 -3.14 14.81
C GLU A 90 22.03 -2.99 14.31
N VAL A 91 21.83 -3.07 12.99
CA VAL A 91 20.47 -3.13 12.40
C VAL A 91 19.74 -4.37 12.91
N LYS A 92 20.41 -5.53 12.95
CA LYS A 92 19.82 -6.79 13.46
C LYS A 92 19.57 -6.75 14.96
N ASP A 93 20.44 -6.08 15.71
CA ASP A 93 20.30 -5.89 17.16
C ASP A 93 19.25 -4.84 17.54
N GLY A 94 18.67 -4.11 16.56
CA GLY A 94 17.70 -3.05 16.82
C GLY A 94 18.29 -1.81 17.51
N LYS A 95 19.60 -1.59 17.36
CA LYS A 95 20.35 -0.45 17.93
C LYS A 95 20.49 0.71 16.94
N ALA A 96 20.21 0.46 15.66
CA ALA A 96 20.38 1.45 14.61
C ALA A 96 19.31 2.56 14.68
N PHE A 97 19.70 3.75 14.23
CA PHE A 97 18.76 4.83 13.94
C PHE A 97 17.95 4.43 12.70
N ILE A 98 16.63 4.54 12.78
CA ILE A 98 15.73 4.13 11.70
C ILE A 98 14.83 5.26 11.22
N LEU A 99 14.58 5.31 9.93
CA LEU A 99 13.50 6.10 9.34
C LEU A 99 12.22 5.28 9.39
N THR A 100 11.11 5.92 9.76
CA THR A 100 9.82 5.28 9.58
C THR A 100 9.50 5.19 8.09
N LYS A 101 8.61 4.25 7.72
CA LYS A 101 8.14 4.18 6.34
C LYS A 101 7.51 5.50 5.87
N SER A 102 6.71 6.15 6.72
CA SER A 102 6.08 7.43 6.36
C SER A 102 7.10 8.54 6.09
N ASP A 103 8.19 8.56 6.86
CA ASP A 103 9.28 9.53 6.66
C ASP A 103 10.05 9.26 5.37
N MET A 104 10.35 7.98 5.09
CA MET A 104 11.00 7.60 3.83
C MET A 104 10.14 7.97 2.63
N ASP A 105 8.84 7.69 2.72
CA ASP A 105 7.85 8.00 1.69
C ASP A 105 7.76 9.52 1.44
N SER A 106 7.70 10.32 2.50
CA SER A 106 7.65 11.79 2.42
C SER A 106 8.93 12.39 1.84
N LYS A 107 10.10 11.86 2.24
CA LYS A 107 11.38 12.31 1.68
C LYS A 107 11.51 11.96 0.21
N LEU A 108 11.15 10.74 -0.18
CA LEU A 108 11.18 10.33 -1.58
C LEU A 108 10.24 11.18 -2.43
N ALA A 109 9.06 11.56 -1.91
CA ALA A 109 8.18 12.49 -2.60
C ALA A 109 8.86 13.82 -2.95
N SER A 110 9.55 14.39 -1.96
CA SER A 110 10.30 15.64 -2.13
C SER A 110 11.46 15.48 -3.13
N GLU A 111 12.17 14.35 -3.09
CA GLU A 111 13.25 14.04 -4.04
C GLU A 111 12.74 13.90 -5.47
N ILE A 112 11.60 13.23 -5.68
CA ILE A 112 10.97 13.07 -7.00
C ILE A 112 10.63 14.45 -7.58
N ALA A 113 9.93 15.30 -6.81
CA ALA A 113 9.57 16.64 -7.26
C ALA A 113 10.80 17.50 -7.58
N ALA A 114 11.82 17.49 -6.71
CA ALA A 114 13.05 18.24 -6.91
C ALA A 114 13.82 17.77 -8.16
N ARG A 115 13.82 16.46 -8.42
CA ARG A 115 14.50 15.88 -9.59
C ARG A 115 13.74 16.13 -10.88
N GLU A 116 12.41 16.08 -10.86
CA GLU A 116 11.60 16.46 -12.02
C GLU A 116 11.91 17.90 -12.46
N ALA A 117 11.96 18.84 -11.52
CA ALA A 117 12.30 20.23 -11.80
C ALA A 117 13.71 20.39 -12.43
N LYS A 118 14.70 19.62 -11.94
CA LYS A 118 16.05 19.59 -12.51
C LYS A 118 16.05 19.00 -13.92
N ILE A 119 15.37 17.87 -14.16
CA ILE A 119 15.26 17.26 -15.48
C ILE A 119 14.62 18.23 -16.47
N LYS A 120 13.51 18.89 -16.09
CA LYS A 120 12.85 19.93 -16.90
C LYS A 120 13.81 21.05 -17.30
N THR A 121 14.71 21.45 -16.40
CA THR A 121 15.76 22.42 -16.69
C THR A 121 16.80 21.88 -17.67
N GLU A 122 17.21 20.61 -17.51
CA GLU A 122 18.25 19.98 -18.34
C GLU A 122 17.82 19.66 -19.77
N VAL A 123 16.55 19.29 -19.99
CA VAL A 123 16.03 18.83 -21.30
C VAL A 123 14.99 19.77 -21.92
N GLY A 124 14.49 20.73 -21.14
CA GLY A 124 13.41 21.65 -21.50
C GLY A 124 12.04 21.12 -21.09
N ALA A 125 11.24 21.94 -20.39
CA ALA A 125 9.93 21.54 -19.89
C ALA A 125 8.98 21.01 -20.98
N ALA A 126 8.92 21.68 -22.14
CA ALA A 126 8.11 21.21 -23.27
C ALA A 126 8.53 19.82 -23.78
N ASN A 127 9.83 19.50 -23.72
CA ASN A 127 10.33 18.19 -24.12
C ASN A 127 10.01 17.11 -23.09
N TRP A 128 9.99 17.46 -21.81
CA TRP A 128 9.55 16.58 -20.73
C TRP A 128 8.07 16.28 -20.83
N GLU A 129 7.22 17.29 -21.03
CA GLU A 129 5.76 17.10 -20.94
C GLU A 129 5.18 16.22 -22.06
N ARG A 130 5.85 16.14 -23.21
CA ARG A 130 5.43 15.23 -24.30
C ARG A 130 5.83 13.78 -24.11
N LEU A 131 6.64 13.47 -23.10
CA LEU A 131 6.98 12.08 -22.79
C LEU A 131 5.75 11.36 -22.21
N SER A 132 5.64 10.06 -22.46
CA SER A 132 4.71 9.20 -21.75
C SER A 132 5.11 9.05 -20.28
N ASP A 133 4.18 8.64 -19.44
CA ASP A 133 4.44 8.40 -18.01
C ASP A 133 5.53 7.36 -17.76
N GLY A 134 5.59 6.31 -18.58
CA GLY A 134 6.66 5.32 -18.53
C GLY A 134 8.02 5.88 -18.93
N GLN A 135 8.08 6.74 -19.96
CA GLN A 135 9.31 7.45 -20.32
C GLN A 135 9.77 8.40 -19.22
N LYS A 136 8.85 9.19 -18.63
CA LYS A 136 9.16 10.09 -17.51
C LYS A 136 9.69 9.29 -16.31
N THR A 137 9.09 8.14 -16.01
CA THR A 137 9.50 7.24 -14.93
C THR A 137 10.92 6.70 -15.14
N ALA A 138 11.22 6.16 -16.32
CA ALA A 138 12.55 5.63 -16.63
C ALA A 138 13.64 6.71 -16.60
N VAL A 139 13.34 7.92 -17.09
CA VAL A 139 14.29 9.05 -17.05
C VAL A 139 14.54 9.55 -15.63
N LEU A 140 13.47 9.64 -14.82
CA LEU A 140 13.59 10.02 -13.41
C LEU A 140 14.47 9.04 -12.65
N ASP A 141 14.35 7.74 -12.90
CA ASP A 141 15.18 6.71 -12.27
C ASP A 141 16.68 6.91 -12.53
N VAL A 142 17.04 7.18 -13.79
CA VAL A 142 18.42 7.49 -14.18
C VAL A 142 18.92 8.74 -13.46
N HIS A 143 18.11 9.80 -13.45
CA HIS A 143 18.45 11.02 -12.75
C HIS A 143 18.55 10.77 -11.24
N TYR A 144 17.69 9.93 -10.65
CA TYR A 144 17.70 9.58 -9.23
C TYR A 144 19.05 8.99 -8.82
N ALA A 145 19.47 7.97 -9.55
CA ALA A 145 20.69 7.23 -9.23
C ALA A 145 21.98 8.03 -9.48
N ASN A 146 21.99 8.85 -10.54
CA ASN A 146 23.19 9.58 -10.98
C ASN A 146 23.27 11.03 -10.51
N GLY A 147 22.14 11.63 -10.12
CA GLY A 147 22.06 13.03 -9.68
C GLY A 147 21.81 14.05 -10.80
N SER A 148 22.13 13.71 -12.06
CA SER A 148 21.97 14.57 -13.25
C SER A 148 21.93 13.73 -14.54
N LEU A 149 21.46 14.31 -15.66
CA LEU A 149 21.58 13.72 -17.00
C LEU A 149 22.76 14.30 -17.80
N ALA A 150 23.64 15.11 -17.20
CA ALA A 150 24.75 15.78 -17.91
C ALA A 150 25.64 14.80 -18.70
N GLU A 151 25.97 13.66 -18.11
CA GLU A 151 26.80 12.60 -18.71
C GLU A 151 26.05 11.72 -19.72
N PHE A 152 24.77 12.01 -19.99
CA PHE A 152 23.90 11.19 -20.84
C PHE A 152 23.41 11.96 -22.08
N PRO A 153 24.30 12.46 -22.96
CA PRO A 153 23.91 13.29 -24.10
C PRO A 153 22.96 12.58 -25.08
N LYS A 154 23.13 11.27 -25.28
CA LYS A 154 22.23 10.45 -26.10
C LYS A 154 20.83 10.34 -25.49
N LEU A 155 20.75 10.14 -24.17
CA LEU A 155 19.47 10.11 -23.47
C LEU A 155 18.79 11.47 -23.53
N LYS A 156 19.52 12.57 -23.29
CA LYS A 156 18.98 13.94 -23.42
C LYS A 156 18.44 14.20 -24.82
N GLN A 157 19.16 13.77 -25.86
CA GLN A 157 18.67 13.90 -27.23
C GLN A 157 17.42 13.03 -27.46
N ALA A 158 17.43 11.77 -27.02
CA ALA A 158 16.26 10.89 -27.14
C ALA A 158 15.03 11.41 -26.39
N ILE A 159 15.23 12.04 -25.22
CA ILE A 159 14.19 12.78 -24.50
C ILE A 159 13.66 13.91 -25.37
N LYS A 160 14.53 14.74 -25.97
CA LYS A 160 14.17 15.83 -26.91
C LYS A 160 13.56 15.36 -28.24
N ASP A 161 13.70 14.10 -28.57
CA ASP A 161 13.07 13.49 -29.75
C ASP A 161 11.80 12.72 -29.40
N GLY A 162 11.56 12.43 -28.11
CA GLY A 162 10.43 11.60 -27.66
C GLY A 162 10.59 10.12 -28.04
N ASN A 163 11.81 9.68 -28.31
CA ASN A 163 12.09 8.35 -28.86
C ASN A 163 12.15 7.29 -27.74
N ALA A 164 11.03 6.60 -27.52
CA ALA A 164 10.89 5.54 -26.53
C ALA A 164 11.97 4.44 -26.62
N GLU A 165 12.28 4.00 -27.84
CA GLU A 165 13.26 2.94 -28.05
C GLU A 165 14.66 3.38 -27.61
N VAL A 166 15.07 4.59 -28.02
CA VAL A 166 16.39 5.13 -27.70
C VAL A 166 16.48 5.51 -26.22
N ILE A 167 15.40 6.02 -25.60
CA ILE A 167 15.33 6.19 -24.14
C ILE A 167 15.58 4.85 -23.47
N GLY A 168 14.80 3.80 -23.79
CA GLY A 168 14.93 2.46 -23.20
C GLY A 168 16.30 1.78 -23.43
N LYS A 169 17.07 2.23 -24.42
CA LYS A 169 18.45 1.78 -24.68
C LYS A 169 19.55 2.64 -24.03
N ASN A 170 19.22 3.82 -23.50
CA ASN A 170 20.19 4.74 -22.90
C ASN A 170 19.85 5.10 -21.44
N VAL A 171 18.88 4.42 -20.84
CA VAL A 171 18.57 4.44 -19.40
C VAL A 171 19.43 3.42 -18.64
N ASP A 172 20.71 3.34 -19.04
CA ASP A 172 21.61 2.29 -18.59
C ASP A 172 22.13 2.54 -17.18
N PHE A 173 22.28 1.46 -16.41
CA PHE A 173 22.81 1.50 -15.05
C PHE A 173 23.93 0.49 -14.86
N HIS A 174 25.03 0.97 -14.28
CA HIS A 174 26.21 0.17 -13.94
C HIS A 174 26.44 0.23 -12.43
N SER A 175 26.82 -0.89 -11.86
CA SER A 175 27.27 -0.99 -10.47
C SER A 175 28.61 -1.72 -10.42
N LYS A 176 29.44 -1.43 -9.42
CA LYS A 176 30.62 -2.25 -9.15
C LYS A 176 30.18 -3.55 -8.47
N ASP A 177 30.73 -4.68 -8.90
CA ASP A 177 30.65 -5.94 -8.15
C ASP A 177 31.63 -5.92 -6.97
N ASP A 178 31.63 -6.99 -6.16
CA ASP A 178 32.51 -7.14 -4.99
C ASP A 178 34.01 -7.12 -5.35
N GLN A 179 34.36 -7.27 -6.63
CA GLN A 179 35.72 -7.19 -7.15
C GLN A 179 36.01 -5.83 -7.81
N GLU A 180 35.18 -4.83 -7.55
CA GLU A 180 35.18 -3.50 -8.18
C GLU A 180 35.02 -3.48 -9.70
N ARG A 181 34.55 -4.57 -10.31
CA ARG A 181 34.30 -4.62 -11.74
C ARG A 181 32.94 -4.05 -12.05
N TRP A 182 32.87 -3.20 -13.06
CA TRP A 182 31.60 -2.67 -13.54
C TRP A 182 30.75 -3.80 -14.16
N THR A 183 29.58 -4.00 -13.57
CA THR A 183 28.56 -4.94 -14.02
C THR A 183 27.26 -4.20 -14.26
N TYR A 184 26.43 -4.75 -15.14
CA TYR A 184 25.11 -4.20 -15.40
C TYR A 184 24.10 -4.70 -14.37
N ASN A 185 23.29 -3.78 -13.83
CA ASN A 185 22.08 -4.18 -13.11
C ASN A 185 20.99 -4.54 -14.13
N THR A 186 21.05 -5.75 -14.67
CA THR A 186 20.19 -6.20 -15.77
C THR A 186 18.70 -6.17 -15.44
N LYS A 187 18.34 -6.32 -14.16
CA LYS A 187 16.95 -6.16 -13.69
C LYS A 187 16.49 -4.71 -13.80
N ARG A 188 17.27 -3.76 -13.26
CA ARG A 188 16.97 -2.32 -13.39
C ARG A 188 16.91 -1.87 -14.85
N LEU A 189 17.83 -2.36 -15.69
CA LEU A 189 17.80 -2.13 -17.14
C LEU A 189 16.50 -2.61 -17.79
N ALA A 190 16.09 -3.85 -17.51
CA ALA A 190 14.86 -4.42 -18.05
C ALA A 190 13.64 -3.62 -17.63
N ARG A 191 13.56 -3.21 -16.36
CA ARG A 191 12.47 -2.37 -15.85
C ARG A 191 12.43 -1.01 -16.51
N ASN A 192 13.56 -0.29 -16.57
CA ASN A 192 13.61 1.03 -17.22
C ASN A 192 13.27 0.94 -18.71
N ARG A 193 13.67 -0.13 -19.39
CA ARG A 193 13.34 -0.37 -20.80
C ARG A 193 11.86 -0.70 -21.00
N ALA A 194 11.29 -1.55 -20.15
CA ALA A 194 9.86 -1.86 -20.13
C ALA A 194 9.02 -0.59 -19.98
N GLU A 195 9.38 0.24 -19.00
CA GLU A 195 8.76 1.53 -18.73
C GLU A 195 8.85 2.48 -19.93
N ALA A 196 10.06 2.70 -20.45
CA ALA A 196 10.27 3.64 -21.56
C ALA A 196 9.54 3.23 -22.85
N GLN A 197 9.43 1.92 -23.11
CA GLN A 197 8.89 1.38 -24.37
C GLN A 197 7.43 0.92 -24.27
N GLY A 198 6.86 0.84 -23.07
CA GLY A 198 5.51 0.31 -22.85
C GLY A 198 5.37 -1.18 -23.19
N ILE A 199 6.42 -1.96 -22.91
CA ILE A 199 6.45 -3.42 -23.16
C ILE A 199 6.53 -4.19 -21.85
N SER A 200 6.33 -5.52 -21.88
CA SER A 200 6.48 -6.35 -20.68
C SER A 200 7.94 -6.38 -20.18
N GLU A 201 8.14 -6.53 -18.87
CA GLU A 201 9.49 -6.69 -18.31
C GLU A 201 10.21 -7.94 -18.86
N ALA A 202 9.46 -9.00 -19.19
CA ALA A 202 10.00 -10.20 -19.81
C ALA A 202 10.56 -9.92 -21.23
N ASP A 203 9.83 -9.15 -22.04
CA ASP A 203 10.29 -8.71 -23.36
C ASP A 203 11.49 -7.78 -23.27
N ALA A 204 11.43 -6.82 -22.35
CA ALA A 204 12.54 -5.91 -22.09
C ALA A 204 13.79 -6.68 -21.62
N LYS A 205 13.62 -7.69 -20.75
CA LYS A 205 14.70 -8.57 -20.31
C LYS A 205 15.32 -9.35 -21.47
N ARG A 206 14.50 -9.95 -22.35
CA ARG A 206 15.00 -10.63 -23.56
C ARG A 206 15.80 -9.68 -24.44
N SER A 207 15.34 -8.45 -24.60
CA SER A 207 16.03 -7.39 -25.35
C SER A 207 17.37 -7.01 -24.72
N VAL A 208 17.42 -6.80 -23.39
CA VAL A 208 18.66 -6.50 -22.65
C VAL A 208 19.67 -7.65 -22.76
N ASP A 209 19.21 -8.89 -22.58
CA ASP A 209 20.08 -10.08 -22.69
C ASP A 209 20.66 -10.24 -24.11
N ALA A 210 19.87 -9.92 -25.15
CA ALA A 210 20.33 -9.91 -26.54
C ALA A 210 21.39 -8.81 -26.79
N ASP A 211 21.16 -7.60 -26.28
CA ASP A 211 22.12 -6.50 -26.41
C ASP A 211 23.44 -6.77 -25.68
N LEU A 212 23.39 -7.43 -24.52
CA LEU A 212 24.59 -7.90 -23.81
C LEU A 212 25.35 -8.94 -24.64
N LYS A 213 24.64 -9.94 -25.18
CA LYS A 213 25.25 -10.99 -26.01
C LYS A 213 25.89 -10.45 -27.28
N ASN A 214 25.28 -9.44 -27.90
CA ASN A 214 25.77 -8.81 -29.13
C ASN A 214 26.87 -7.77 -28.88
N GLY A 215 27.20 -7.47 -27.62
CA GLY A 215 28.17 -6.42 -27.29
C GLY A 215 27.69 -5.01 -27.63
N ASN A 216 26.37 -4.83 -27.76
CA ASN A 216 25.72 -3.53 -27.92
C ASN A 216 25.71 -2.76 -26.59
N LEU A 217 25.60 -3.50 -25.49
CA LEU A 217 25.84 -3.00 -24.13
C LEU A 217 27.30 -3.28 -23.76
N ARG A 218 28.18 -2.29 -23.92
CA ARG A 218 29.57 -2.38 -23.46
C ARG A 218 29.70 -1.73 -22.08
N PRO A 219 30.23 -2.43 -21.04
CA PRO A 219 30.51 -1.86 -19.70
C PRO A 219 31.54 -0.70 -19.68
N GLY A 220 31.86 -0.09 -20.83
CA GLY A 220 33.04 0.74 -21.05
C GLY A 220 32.80 2.24 -21.17
N TYR A 221 31.59 2.76 -20.91
CA TYR A 221 31.47 4.20 -20.69
C TYR A 221 31.82 4.48 -19.23
N LYS A 222 33.11 4.68 -18.94
CA LYS A 222 33.51 5.46 -17.76
C LYS A 222 32.92 6.87 -17.98
N PRO A 223 32.06 7.41 -17.10
CA PRO A 223 32.02 8.86 -16.93
C PRO A 223 33.47 9.25 -16.65
N SER A 224 34.06 10.04 -17.55
CA SER A 224 35.50 10.19 -17.73
C SER A 224 36.27 10.37 -16.43
N ASP A 225 37.47 9.78 -16.39
CA ASP A 225 38.53 10.11 -15.43
C ASP A 225 38.54 11.63 -15.21
N LYS A 226 38.35 12.04 -13.96
CA LYS A 226 38.36 13.44 -13.53
C LYS A 226 39.60 14.12 -14.09
N THR A 227 39.43 15.07 -15.00
CA THR A 227 40.35 16.19 -15.07
C THR A 227 40.12 17.01 -13.81
N SER A 228 41.14 17.05 -12.97
CA SER A 228 41.24 17.96 -11.84
C SER A 228 41.28 19.39 -12.39
N ASP A 229 40.13 19.99 -12.67
CA ASP A 229 39.93 21.43 -12.84
C ASP A 229 38.42 21.73 -12.80
N ALA A 230 37.88 21.71 -11.58
CA ALA A 230 36.58 22.29 -11.27
C ALA A 230 36.59 22.81 -9.82
N SER A 231 37.56 23.67 -9.52
CA SER A 231 37.38 24.71 -8.51
C SER A 231 36.57 25.82 -9.16
N ASP A 232 35.25 25.73 -9.12
CA ASP A 232 34.28 26.83 -9.18
C ASP A 232 32.91 26.27 -9.57
N MET A 233 32.16 25.80 -8.57
CA MET A 233 30.71 25.98 -8.50
C MET A 233 30.25 25.65 -7.08
N ASP A 234 30.61 26.57 -6.20
CA ASP A 234 29.98 26.75 -4.91
C ASP A 234 28.66 27.50 -5.14
N GLN A 235 27.54 26.88 -4.77
CA GLN A 235 26.50 27.45 -3.91
C GLN A 235 25.30 26.51 -3.85
N ASN A 236 25.34 25.68 -2.81
CA ASN A 236 24.23 24.98 -2.22
C ASN A 236 23.25 26.02 -1.64
N PRO A 237 21.96 26.10 -2.03
CA PRO A 237 21.04 26.95 -1.30
C PRO A 237 20.73 26.31 0.05
N SER A 238 21.30 26.96 1.08
CA SER A 238 20.95 26.81 2.48
C SER A 238 19.43 26.81 2.67
N ILE A 239 18.91 25.73 3.28
CA ILE A 239 17.54 25.65 3.79
C ILE A 239 17.49 26.52 5.05
N GLY A 240 17.08 27.77 4.89
CA GLY A 240 16.88 28.71 5.97
C GLY A 240 15.74 29.66 5.65
N GLY A 241 14.64 29.54 6.41
CA GLY A 241 13.62 30.57 6.53
C GLY A 241 12.25 30.19 6.01
N LEU A 242 11.43 29.57 6.87
CA LEU A 242 9.98 29.80 6.93
C LEU A 242 9.53 29.58 8.37
N ALA A 243 9.68 30.62 9.19
CA ALA A 243 8.93 30.78 10.43
C ALA A 243 8.19 32.11 10.38
N ASN A 244 6.88 31.99 10.53
CA ASN A 244 5.89 32.95 11.00
C ASN A 244 5.07 33.78 9.99
N GLU A 245 3.80 33.34 9.95
CA GLU A 245 2.53 34.11 9.96
C GLU A 245 1.96 34.58 8.61
N ALA A 246 0.69 34.38 8.27
CA ALA A 246 -0.41 33.60 8.86
C ALA A 246 -1.59 33.63 7.85
N GLU A 247 -2.18 32.47 7.53
CA GLU A 247 -3.64 32.29 7.57
C GLU A 247 -3.95 30.79 7.61
N GLN A 248 -4.77 30.40 8.59
CA GLN A 248 -5.01 29.03 9.04
C GLN A 248 -5.89 28.23 8.06
N THR A 249 -5.37 27.12 7.56
CA THR A 249 -6.16 25.89 7.32
C THR A 249 -5.40 24.71 7.93
N ALA A 250 -6.10 23.89 8.70
CA ALA A 250 -5.55 22.83 9.55
C ALA A 250 -4.50 21.95 8.86
N SER A 251 -3.37 21.74 9.56
CA SER A 251 -2.30 20.79 9.22
C SER A 251 -2.88 19.37 9.07
N ALA A 252 -3.01 18.88 7.85
CA ALA A 252 -3.45 17.52 7.57
C ALA A 252 -2.42 16.50 8.11
N ASP A 253 -2.87 15.56 8.94
CA ASP A 253 -2.05 14.43 9.42
C ASP A 253 -1.45 13.68 8.20
N PRO A 254 -0.11 13.54 8.10
CA PRO A 254 0.53 12.94 6.93
C PRO A 254 0.10 11.49 6.69
N ARG A 255 -0.39 10.80 7.74
CA ARG A 255 -0.94 9.44 7.62
C ARG A 255 -2.22 9.40 6.79
N ILE A 256 -3.00 10.48 6.76
CA ILE A 256 -4.21 10.60 5.93
C ILE A 256 -3.84 10.62 4.44
N ALA A 257 -2.77 11.32 4.07
CA ALA A 257 -2.26 11.29 2.70
C ALA A 257 -1.71 9.91 2.32
N ALA A 258 -0.92 9.28 3.21
CA ALA A 258 -0.39 7.93 2.99
C ALA A 258 -1.49 6.86 2.86
N LEU A 259 -2.60 7.04 3.59
CA LEU A 259 -3.78 6.19 3.49
C LEU A 259 -4.46 6.34 2.13
N ARG A 260 -4.73 7.57 1.68
CA ARG A 260 -5.31 7.83 0.34
C ARG A 260 -4.46 7.19 -0.76
N GLU A 261 -3.15 7.40 -0.66
CA GLU A 261 -2.17 6.82 -1.58
C GLU A 261 -2.23 5.29 -1.59
N ARG A 262 -2.19 4.64 -0.42
CA ARG A 262 -2.23 3.18 -0.33
C ARG A 262 -3.54 2.62 -0.88
N ALA A 263 -4.67 3.25 -0.55
CA ALA A 263 -5.98 2.82 -1.03
C ALA A 263 -6.05 2.88 -2.56
N ALA A 264 -5.50 3.93 -3.18
CA ALA A 264 -5.44 4.07 -4.64
C ALA A 264 -4.43 3.13 -5.32
N ALA A 265 -3.41 2.65 -4.60
CA ALA A 265 -2.35 1.83 -5.19
C ALA A 265 -2.81 0.38 -5.46
N PRO A 266 -2.45 -0.22 -6.62
CA PRO A 266 -2.65 -1.63 -6.87
C PRO A 266 -1.91 -2.52 -5.86
N ILE A 267 -2.39 -3.74 -5.66
CA ILE A 267 -1.65 -4.74 -4.88
C ILE A 267 -0.54 -5.32 -5.74
N LEU A 268 0.71 -5.09 -5.33
CA LEU A 268 1.90 -5.51 -6.09
C LEU A 268 2.24 -6.99 -5.93
N ASP A 269 1.78 -7.63 -4.85
CA ASP A 269 1.96 -9.07 -4.66
C ASP A 269 1.02 -9.82 -5.63
N PRO A 270 1.56 -10.58 -6.61
CA PRO A 270 0.73 -11.18 -7.66
C PRO A 270 -0.32 -12.14 -7.11
N ALA A 271 0.04 -12.97 -6.12
CA ALA A 271 -0.87 -13.93 -5.52
C ALA A 271 -2.04 -13.22 -4.81
N ARG A 272 -1.76 -12.16 -4.03
CA ARG A 272 -2.80 -11.36 -3.39
C ARG A 272 -3.64 -10.58 -4.41
N SER A 273 -3.05 -10.05 -5.47
CA SER A 273 -3.83 -9.38 -6.51
C SER A 273 -4.79 -10.33 -7.21
N VAL A 274 -4.39 -11.60 -7.40
CA VAL A 274 -5.23 -12.66 -7.97
C VAL A 274 -6.36 -13.06 -7.03
N LEU A 275 -6.12 -13.10 -5.71
CA LEU A 275 -7.15 -13.38 -4.71
C LEU A 275 -8.36 -12.44 -4.77
N LEU A 276 -8.16 -11.21 -5.26
CA LEU A 276 -9.22 -10.22 -5.42
C LEU A 276 -10.15 -10.51 -6.61
N LYS A 277 -9.83 -11.50 -7.44
CA LYS A 277 -10.63 -11.92 -8.60
C LYS A 277 -11.47 -13.16 -8.27
N PRO A 278 -12.66 -13.31 -8.87
CA PRO A 278 -13.37 -14.60 -8.88
C PRO A 278 -12.50 -15.71 -9.48
N VAL A 279 -12.55 -16.91 -8.91
CA VAL A 279 -11.66 -18.03 -9.30
C VAL A 279 -11.86 -18.45 -10.75
N GLU A 280 -13.08 -18.36 -11.26
CA GLU A 280 -13.43 -18.63 -12.66
C GLU A 280 -12.73 -17.72 -13.67
N ASN A 281 -12.22 -16.57 -13.22
CA ASN A 281 -11.55 -15.58 -14.04
C ASN A 281 -10.02 -15.63 -13.92
N TRP A 282 -9.47 -16.58 -13.17
CA TRP A 282 -8.03 -16.72 -13.05
C TRP A 282 -7.48 -17.50 -14.25
N THR A 283 -6.40 -16.99 -14.84
CA THR A 283 -5.59 -17.74 -15.79
C THR A 283 -4.82 -18.87 -15.10
N GLU A 284 -4.34 -19.84 -15.87
CA GLU A 284 -3.47 -20.91 -15.33
C GLU A 284 -2.17 -20.33 -14.73
N GLY A 285 -1.63 -19.26 -15.32
CA GLY A 285 -0.43 -18.57 -14.82
C GLY A 285 -0.65 -17.96 -13.44
N GLU A 286 -1.77 -17.29 -13.24
CA GLU A 286 -2.17 -16.67 -11.98
C GLU A 286 -2.43 -17.70 -10.89
N MET A 287 -3.10 -18.81 -11.22
CA MET A 287 -3.25 -19.94 -10.31
C MET A 287 -1.87 -20.45 -9.86
N LYS A 288 -0.92 -20.60 -10.79
CA LYS A 288 0.45 -21.04 -10.46
C LYS A 288 1.19 -20.02 -9.59
N ASP A 289 0.94 -18.73 -9.76
CA ASP A 289 1.54 -17.70 -8.89
C ASP A 289 0.94 -17.73 -7.47
N VAL A 290 -0.37 -17.95 -7.33
CA VAL A 290 -1.02 -18.19 -6.03
C VAL A 290 -0.47 -19.46 -5.39
N LEU A 291 -0.35 -20.55 -6.14
CA LEU A 291 0.21 -21.82 -5.68
C LEU A 291 1.67 -21.68 -5.23
N ARG A 292 2.49 -20.95 -6.00
CA ARG A 292 3.90 -20.68 -5.65
C ARG A 292 4.01 -19.84 -4.38
N SER A 293 3.11 -18.88 -4.18
CA SER A 293 3.02 -18.08 -2.96
C SER A 293 2.58 -18.93 -1.75
N ALA A 294 1.73 -19.94 -1.98
CA ALA A 294 1.35 -20.91 -0.96
C ALA A 294 2.52 -21.82 -0.53
N GLY A 295 3.47 -22.14 -1.43
CA GLY A 295 4.75 -22.75 -1.06
C GLY A 295 5.67 -23.19 -2.22
N GLU A 296 7.00 -23.13 -1.97
CA GLU A 296 8.04 -23.85 -2.74
C GLU A 296 8.19 -25.33 -2.30
N ASP A 297 7.61 -25.72 -1.15
CA ASP A 297 7.65 -27.10 -0.64
C ASP A 297 6.23 -27.69 -0.57
N PHE A 298 5.95 -28.61 -1.50
CA PHE A 298 4.68 -29.36 -1.61
C PHE A 298 4.42 -30.33 -0.43
N THR A 299 5.25 -30.32 0.62
CA THR A 299 5.24 -31.32 1.70
C THR A 299 4.40 -30.96 2.92
N GLY A 300 3.57 -29.91 2.90
CA GLY A 300 2.80 -29.62 4.11
C GLY A 300 1.63 -28.66 4.02
N TRP A 301 0.44 -29.23 3.78
CA TRP A 301 -0.85 -28.78 4.33
C TRP A 301 -0.84 -28.57 5.87
N LYS A 302 0.30 -28.80 6.54
CA LYS A 302 0.53 -28.71 7.99
C LYS A 302 1.27 -27.46 8.45
N SER A 303 1.47 -26.44 7.61
CA SER A 303 2.28 -25.26 8.02
C SER A 303 1.70 -24.49 9.22
N GLY A 304 0.42 -24.72 9.56
CA GLY A 304 -0.27 -23.99 10.62
C GLY A 304 -0.52 -22.52 10.31
N ASP A 305 -0.10 -22.05 9.13
CA ASP A 305 -0.33 -20.70 8.62
C ASP A 305 -1.70 -20.63 7.91
N PRO A 306 -2.70 -19.93 8.49
CA PRO A 306 -4.04 -19.84 7.91
C PRO A 306 -4.02 -19.19 6.52
N LEU A 307 -3.10 -18.27 6.25
CA LEU A 307 -3.05 -17.60 4.94
C LEU A 307 -2.58 -18.56 3.85
N LYS A 308 -1.57 -19.39 4.14
CA LYS A 308 -1.13 -20.42 3.20
C LYS A 308 -2.22 -21.45 2.93
N ALA A 309 -2.92 -21.90 3.97
CA ALA A 309 -4.05 -22.79 3.82
C ALA A 309 -5.11 -22.17 2.89
N HIS A 310 -5.45 -20.90 3.10
CA HIS A 310 -6.40 -20.19 2.26
C HIS A 310 -5.97 -20.09 0.79
N LEU A 311 -4.68 -19.81 0.51
CA LEU A 311 -4.17 -19.80 -0.86
C LEU A 311 -4.34 -21.18 -1.54
N TYR A 312 -4.03 -22.27 -0.84
CA TYR A 312 -4.26 -23.64 -1.35
C TYR A 312 -5.74 -23.94 -1.57
N GLU A 313 -6.60 -23.53 -0.64
CA GLU A 313 -8.05 -23.74 -0.74
C GLU A 313 -8.61 -23.04 -1.98
N ARG A 314 -8.16 -21.81 -2.26
CA ARG A 314 -8.55 -21.08 -3.48
C ARG A 314 -8.03 -21.71 -4.77
N VAL A 315 -6.84 -22.31 -4.75
CA VAL A 315 -6.32 -23.11 -5.88
C VAL A 315 -7.15 -24.39 -6.09
N GLN A 316 -7.59 -25.04 -5.01
CA GLN A 316 -8.51 -26.17 -5.10
C GLN A 316 -9.86 -25.75 -5.70
N ASP A 317 -10.39 -24.59 -5.31
CA ASP A 317 -11.64 -24.08 -5.87
C ASP A 317 -11.50 -23.71 -7.36
N TRP A 318 -10.33 -23.19 -7.77
CA TRP A 318 -9.99 -23.00 -9.18
C TRP A 318 -10.03 -24.33 -9.95
N HIS A 319 -9.38 -25.37 -9.42
CA HIS A 319 -9.39 -26.70 -10.03
C HIS A 319 -10.80 -27.28 -10.13
N THR A 320 -11.59 -27.19 -9.06
CA THR A 320 -12.99 -27.63 -9.06
C THR A 320 -13.83 -26.85 -10.07
N THR A 321 -13.61 -25.54 -10.20
CA THR A 321 -14.34 -24.70 -11.14
C THR A 321 -14.07 -25.09 -12.60
N HIS A 322 -12.81 -25.39 -12.94
CA HIS A 322 -12.42 -25.67 -14.32
C HIS A 322 -12.47 -27.15 -14.70
N TYR A 323 -12.28 -28.08 -13.76
CA TYR A 323 -12.19 -29.52 -14.04
C TYR A 323 -13.26 -30.37 -13.31
N GLY A 324 -14.01 -29.78 -12.38
CA GLY A 324 -14.93 -30.50 -11.50
C GLY A 324 -14.24 -31.14 -10.28
N ASP A 325 -15.04 -31.74 -9.42
CA ASP A 325 -14.63 -32.46 -8.20
C ASP A 325 -14.88 -33.98 -8.28
N GLY A 326 -15.11 -34.49 -9.49
CA GLY A 326 -15.32 -35.91 -9.75
C GLY A 326 -14.04 -36.74 -9.58
N GLU A 327 -14.21 -38.04 -9.35
CA GLU A 327 -13.08 -38.97 -9.22
C GLU A 327 -12.21 -39.01 -10.48
N GLN A 328 -10.89 -39.11 -10.28
CA GLN A 328 -9.93 -39.31 -11.36
C GLN A 328 -10.29 -40.57 -12.17
N GLN A 329 -10.52 -40.39 -13.46
CA GLN A 329 -10.81 -41.49 -14.37
C GLN A 329 -9.54 -42.22 -14.78
N TYR A 330 -9.64 -43.53 -15.02
CA TYR A 330 -8.55 -44.38 -15.47
C TYR A 330 -8.94 -45.15 -16.73
N ASP A 331 -8.02 -45.23 -17.69
CA ASP A 331 -8.12 -46.06 -18.89
C ASP A 331 -6.94 -47.04 -18.92
N GLY A 332 -7.23 -48.34 -18.86
CA GLY A 332 -6.19 -49.39 -18.80
C GLY A 332 -5.22 -49.25 -17.60
N GLY A 333 -5.68 -48.67 -16.49
CA GLY A 333 -4.86 -48.40 -15.30
C GLY A 333 -4.00 -47.13 -15.38
N LYS A 334 -4.09 -46.34 -16.46
CA LYS A 334 -3.45 -45.03 -16.57
C LYS A 334 -4.45 -43.92 -16.27
N PRO A 335 -4.08 -42.88 -15.49
CA PRO A 335 -4.93 -41.71 -15.31
C PRO A 335 -5.26 -41.08 -16.66
N VAL A 336 -6.54 -40.83 -16.91
CA VAL A 336 -7.00 -40.05 -18.05
C VAL A 336 -6.77 -38.56 -17.73
N GLU A 337 -6.13 -37.84 -18.64
CA GLU A 337 -5.90 -36.41 -18.46
C GLU A 337 -7.25 -35.67 -18.35
N PRO A 338 -7.49 -34.94 -17.25
CA PRO A 338 -8.77 -34.29 -17.03
C PRO A 338 -8.99 -33.19 -18.08
N ARG A 339 -10.17 -33.17 -18.69
CA ARG A 339 -10.58 -32.12 -19.62
C ARG A 339 -11.30 -31.02 -18.85
N ALA A 340 -10.97 -29.77 -19.15
CA ALA A 340 -11.64 -28.64 -18.53
C ALA A 340 -13.13 -28.64 -18.92
N ILE A 341 -14.01 -28.65 -17.92
CA ILE A 341 -15.47 -28.51 -18.06
C ILE A 341 -15.88 -27.04 -18.25
N ARG A 342 -15.00 -26.10 -17.87
CA ARG A 342 -15.13 -24.67 -18.15
C ARG A 342 -13.84 -24.15 -18.79
N PRO A 343 -13.93 -23.31 -19.82
CA PRO A 343 -12.73 -22.73 -20.44
C PRO A 343 -11.92 -21.96 -19.39
N ILE A 344 -10.61 -22.15 -19.42
CA ILE A 344 -9.67 -21.36 -18.61
C ILE A 344 -9.35 -20.10 -19.41
N PRO A 345 -9.42 -18.90 -18.81
CA PRO A 345 -9.02 -17.67 -19.48
C PRO A 345 -7.55 -17.72 -19.94
N ASP A 346 -7.31 -17.26 -21.17
CA ASP A 346 -5.95 -17.15 -21.74
C ASP A 346 -5.26 -15.83 -21.35
N GLU A 347 -6.04 -14.79 -21.01
CA GLU A 347 -5.56 -13.46 -20.67
C GLU A 347 -5.98 -13.06 -19.25
N SER A 348 -5.08 -12.38 -18.53
CA SER A 348 -5.37 -11.82 -17.21
C SER A 348 -6.13 -10.50 -17.35
N PHE A 349 -7.20 -10.35 -16.56
CA PHE A 349 -7.97 -9.11 -16.47
C PHE A 349 -7.70 -8.38 -15.15
N ALA A 350 -7.80 -7.06 -15.13
CA ALA A 350 -7.72 -6.32 -13.87
C ALA A 350 -8.87 -6.73 -12.92
N PRO A 351 -8.64 -6.76 -11.59
CA PRO A 351 -9.72 -7.01 -10.64
C PRO A 351 -10.75 -5.87 -10.71
N VAL A 352 -12.02 -6.24 -10.65
CA VAL A 352 -13.17 -5.32 -10.73
C VAL A 352 -14.11 -5.54 -9.53
N THR A 353 -14.91 -4.54 -9.22
CA THR A 353 -16.05 -4.69 -8.29
C THR A 353 -17.16 -5.52 -8.93
N PRO A 354 -18.15 -6.02 -8.16
CA PRO A 354 -19.29 -6.73 -8.72
C PRO A 354 -20.13 -5.89 -9.71
N GLN A 355 -19.99 -4.56 -9.65
CA GLN A 355 -20.64 -3.62 -10.57
C GLN A 355 -19.83 -3.41 -11.88
N GLY A 356 -18.69 -4.10 -12.04
CA GLY A 356 -17.83 -4.02 -13.22
C GLY A 356 -16.88 -2.82 -13.22
N GLU A 357 -16.75 -2.12 -12.10
CA GLU A 357 -15.83 -0.99 -11.96
C GLU A 357 -14.41 -1.44 -11.65
N ASP A 358 -13.41 -0.70 -12.13
CA ASP A 358 -12.01 -0.88 -11.73
C ASP A 358 -11.84 -0.84 -10.20
N LEU A 359 -11.25 -1.90 -9.63
CA LEU A 359 -11.16 -2.06 -8.19
C LEU A 359 -10.29 -0.98 -7.53
N TRP A 360 -9.25 -0.50 -8.22
CA TRP A 360 -8.33 0.50 -7.65
C TRP A 360 -8.99 1.87 -7.60
N GLN A 361 -9.79 2.23 -8.60
CA GLN A 361 -10.61 3.45 -8.56
C GLN A 361 -11.66 3.40 -7.45
N ALA A 362 -12.34 2.26 -7.28
CA ALA A 362 -13.28 2.07 -6.18
C ALA A 362 -12.59 2.18 -4.81
N SER A 363 -11.39 1.59 -4.69
CA SER A 363 -10.60 1.65 -3.45
C SER A 363 -10.07 3.06 -3.17
N ALA A 364 -9.65 3.80 -4.19
CA ALA A 364 -9.24 5.20 -4.05
C ALA A 364 -10.36 6.07 -3.47
N ARG A 365 -11.59 5.96 -4.00
CA ARG A 365 -12.74 6.71 -3.46
C ARG A 365 -13.08 6.33 -2.03
N MET A 366 -12.98 5.05 -1.69
CA MET A 366 -13.16 4.61 -0.32
C MET A 366 -12.03 5.13 0.60
N GLY A 367 -10.81 5.24 0.08
CA GLY A 367 -9.70 5.93 0.74
C GLY A 367 -10.02 7.40 1.03
N ASP A 368 -10.67 8.10 0.11
CA ASP A 368 -11.13 9.48 0.33
C ASP A 368 -12.26 9.59 1.36
N THR A 369 -13.22 8.66 1.35
CA THR A 369 -14.27 8.58 2.38
C THR A 369 -13.64 8.36 3.77
N LEU A 370 -12.70 7.43 3.87
CA LEU A 370 -11.98 7.16 5.11
C LEU A 370 -11.11 8.35 5.55
N ALA A 371 -10.46 9.02 4.61
CA ALA A 371 -9.67 10.21 4.89
C ALA A 371 -10.53 11.35 5.45
N LYS A 372 -11.72 11.60 4.90
CA LYS A 372 -12.67 12.58 5.45
C LYS A 372 -13.12 12.21 6.87
N ALA A 373 -13.37 10.93 7.11
CA ALA A 373 -13.66 10.46 8.47
C ALA A 373 -12.46 10.61 9.40
N ALA A 374 -11.23 10.39 8.93
CA ALA A 374 -10.01 10.60 9.70
C ALA A 374 -9.76 12.07 10.03
N GLU A 375 -10.06 12.98 9.11
CA GLU A 375 -10.00 14.43 9.31
C GLU A 375 -11.00 14.89 10.39
N ARG A 376 -12.20 14.29 10.44
CA ARG A 376 -13.24 14.61 11.43
C ARG A 376 -13.04 13.92 12.79
N ASP A 377 -12.79 12.62 12.78
CA ASP A 377 -12.85 11.75 13.97
C ASP A 377 -11.45 11.47 14.56
N GLY A 378 -10.39 11.82 13.83
CA GLY A 378 -9.01 11.43 14.09
C GLY A 378 -8.62 10.13 13.38
N TYR A 379 -7.42 10.10 12.80
CA TYR A 379 -6.90 8.99 11.98
C TYR A 379 -7.08 7.62 12.63
N GLY A 380 -6.56 7.42 13.84
CA GLY A 380 -6.60 6.12 14.50
C GLY A 380 -8.03 5.64 14.79
N LYS A 381 -8.95 6.54 15.12
CA LYS A 381 -10.36 6.20 15.38
C LYS A 381 -11.08 5.82 14.09
N ALA A 382 -10.87 6.57 13.01
CA ALA A 382 -11.46 6.27 11.71
C ALA A 382 -10.97 4.92 11.16
N VAL A 383 -9.67 4.64 11.24
CA VAL A 383 -9.10 3.37 10.76
C VAL A 383 -9.57 2.19 11.62
N LYS A 384 -9.64 2.31 12.95
CA LYS A 384 -10.26 1.28 13.81
C LYS A 384 -11.70 1.02 13.43
N GLY A 385 -12.43 2.09 13.08
CA GLY A 385 -13.81 2.00 12.59
C GLY A 385 -13.89 1.17 11.32
N LEU A 386 -13.03 1.42 10.33
CA LEU A 386 -12.95 0.58 9.13
C LEU A 386 -12.59 -0.88 9.49
N GLN A 387 -11.51 -1.10 10.23
CA GLN A 387 -11.01 -2.45 10.55
C GLN A 387 -12.10 -3.30 11.24
N ARG A 388 -12.80 -2.72 12.21
CA ARG A 388 -13.91 -3.39 12.87
C ARG A 388 -15.08 -3.62 11.93
N GLY A 389 -15.44 -2.62 11.13
CA GLY A 389 -16.49 -2.72 10.13
C GLY A 389 -16.28 -3.89 9.17
N LEU A 390 -15.07 -4.02 8.65
CA LEU A 390 -14.66 -5.12 7.77
C LEU A 390 -14.75 -6.47 8.49
N ASN A 391 -14.36 -6.55 9.76
CA ASN A 391 -14.51 -7.77 10.57
C ASN A 391 -16.00 -8.15 10.72
N LEU A 392 -16.87 -7.19 11.06
CA LEU A 392 -18.32 -7.43 11.19
C LEU A 392 -18.94 -7.91 9.88
N LEU A 393 -18.60 -7.27 8.76
CA LEU A 393 -19.12 -7.65 7.45
C LEU A 393 -18.65 -9.05 7.05
N ASN A 394 -17.37 -9.36 7.24
CA ASN A 394 -16.81 -10.67 6.90
C ASN A 394 -17.39 -11.79 7.78
N ASP A 395 -17.64 -11.53 9.05
CA ASP A 395 -18.31 -12.50 9.95
C ASP A 395 -19.75 -12.77 9.51
N ALA A 396 -20.46 -11.75 9.01
CA ALA A 396 -21.84 -11.89 8.52
C ALA A 396 -21.93 -12.48 7.10
N ASN A 397 -20.87 -12.32 6.30
CA ASN A 397 -20.79 -12.73 4.91
C ASN A 397 -19.56 -13.62 4.70
N PRO A 398 -19.56 -14.86 5.23
CA PRO A 398 -18.47 -15.80 5.02
C PRO A 398 -18.33 -16.14 3.53
N LEU A 399 -17.16 -16.70 3.17
CA LEU A 399 -16.95 -17.21 1.81
C LEU A 399 -17.99 -18.29 1.45
N PRO A 400 -18.35 -18.44 0.16
CA PRO A 400 -19.27 -19.49 -0.28
C PRO A 400 -18.84 -20.88 0.17
N GLU A 401 -19.79 -21.79 0.39
CA GLU A 401 -19.44 -23.18 0.68
C GLU A 401 -18.58 -23.79 -0.42
N ARG A 402 -17.55 -24.54 -0.01
CA ARG A 402 -16.64 -25.22 -0.93
C ARG A 402 -17.26 -26.50 -1.45
N SER A 403 -16.62 -27.12 -2.45
CA SER A 403 -16.98 -28.48 -2.83
C SER A 403 -16.90 -29.42 -1.62
N PRO A 404 -17.87 -30.34 -1.44
CA PRO A 404 -17.83 -31.36 -0.41
C PRO A 404 -16.54 -32.20 -0.41
N ALA A 405 -15.82 -32.25 -1.52
CA ALA A 405 -14.55 -32.96 -1.65
C ALA A 405 -13.42 -32.33 -0.81
N TRP A 406 -13.49 -31.03 -0.50
CA TRP A 406 -12.41 -30.28 0.14
C TRP A 406 -12.68 -29.83 1.58
N GLY A 407 -13.93 -29.94 2.05
CA GLY A 407 -14.35 -29.46 3.37
C GLY A 407 -14.38 -27.93 3.48
N ASP A 408 -14.58 -27.41 4.70
CA ASP A 408 -14.73 -25.97 4.95
C ASP A 408 -13.42 -25.18 4.73
N TYR A 409 -13.55 -23.88 4.49
CA TYR A 409 -12.39 -22.97 4.46
C TYR A 409 -11.71 -22.90 5.83
N THR A 410 -10.39 -22.79 5.81
CA THR A 410 -9.62 -22.43 7.00
C THR A 410 -9.97 -21.00 7.42
N LYS A 411 -10.53 -20.87 8.63
CA LYS A 411 -10.91 -19.58 9.19
C LYS A 411 -9.70 -18.65 9.28
N GLN A 412 -9.78 -17.51 8.62
CA GLN A 412 -8.78 -16.45 8.74
C GLN A 412 -8.98 -15.68 10.05
N PRO A 413 -7.89 -15.27 10.72
CA PRO A 413 -8.01 -14.39 11.87
C PRO A 413 -8.60 -13.03 11.43
N PRO A 414 -9.42 -12.40 12.28
CA PRO A 414 -9.92 -11.06 12.00
C PRO A 414 -8.77 -10.06 11.89
N LEU A 415 -9.02 -8.93 11.23
CA LEU A 415 -8.09 -7.80 11.23
C LEU A 415 -7.84 -7.33 12.66
N ALA A 416 -6.59 -7.00 12.95
CA ALA A 416 -6.26 -6.24 14.15
C ALA A 416 -6.93 -4.86 14.06
N GLU A 417 -7.54 -4.44 15.17
CA GLU A 417 -8.16 -3.11 15.32
C GLU A 417 -7.15 -2.14 15.95
N ASP A 418 -5.98 -2.00 15.33
CA ASP A 418 -4.85 -1.20 15.83
C ASP A 418 -4.95 0.28 15.45
N GLY A 419 -5.76 0.62 14.45
CA GLY A 419 -5.89 1.99 13.94
C GLY A 419 -4.84 2.37 12.91
N ASP A 420 -4.08 1.40 12.39
CA ASP A 420 -3.10 1.61 11.35
C ASP A 420 -3.58 1.07 9.99
N TYR A 421 -3.64 1.95 8.98
CA TYR A 421 -4.01 1.57 7.62
C TYR A 421 -2.80 0.93 6.90
N GLY A 422 -2.50 -0.31 7.31
CA GLY A 422 -1.42 -1.12 6.76
C GLY A 422 -1.84 -2.02 5.60
N PRO A 423 -0.90 -2.84 5.07
CA PRO A 423 -1.17 -3.73 3.93
C PRO A 423 -2.31 -4.74 4.14
N LYS A 424 -2.55 -5.19 5.38
CA LYS A 424 -3.63 -6.14 5.69
C LYS A 424 -5.01 -5.47 5.66
N THR A 425 -5.14 -4.28 6.25
CA THR A 425 -6.36 -3.48 6.21
C THR A 425 -6.69 -3.04 4.79
N ASP A 426 -5.67 -2.63 4.03
CA ASP A 426 -5.81 -2.27 2.62
C ASP A 426 -6.28 -3.47 1.77
N PHE A 427 -5.65 -4.64 1.93
CA PHE A 427 -6.10 -5.86 1.26
C PHE A 427 -7.54 -6.22 1.61
N ALA A 428 -7.91 -6.20 2.89
CA ALA A 428 -9.25 -6.54 3.32
C ALA A 428 -10.31 -5.56 2.82
N LEU A 429 -9.98 -4.27 2.71
CA LEU A 429 -10.86 -3.29 2.08
C LEU A 429 -11.08 -3.64 0.59
N LYS A 430 -10.00 -3.90 -0.15
CA LYS A 430 -10.05 -4.26 -1.57
C LYS A 430 -10.79 -5.58 -1.81
N ASP A 431 -10.64 -6.53 -0.90
CA ASP A 431 -11.36 -7.80 -0.94
C ASP A 431 -12.87 -7.62 -0.70
N VAL A 432 -13.27 -6.77 0.25
CA VAL A 432 -14.68 -6.40 0.42
C VAL A 432 -15.22 -5.68 -0.81
N LEU A 433 -14.46 -4.75 -1.39
CA LEU A 433 -14.85 -4.03 -2.59
C LEU A 433 -15.02 -4.96 -3.79
N SER A 434 -14.15 -5.97 -3.96
CA SER A 434 -14.24 -6.91 -5.06
C SER A 434 -15.36 -7.94 -4.89
N ARG A 435 -15.68 -8.34 -3.66
CA ARG A 435 -16.74 -9.32 -3.37
C ARG A 435 -18.13 -8.70 -3.25
N HIS A 436 -18.23 -7.52 -2.63
CA HIS A 436 -19.51 -6.93 -2.20
C HIS A 436 -19.77 -5.54 -2.77
N GLY A 437 -18.76 -4.89 -3.35
CA GLY A 437 -18.87 -3.56 -3.95
C GLY A 437 -18.75 -2.40 -2.95
N ALA A 438 -18.74 -1.18 -3.49
CA ALA A 438 -18.50 0.05 -2.71
C ALA A 438 -19.55 0.30 -1.62
N ALA A 439 -20.84 0.07 -1.92
CA ALA A 439 -21.92 0.28 -0.95
C ALA A 439 -21.72 -0.54 0.32
N LYS A 440 -21.30 -1.81 0.20
CA LYS A 440 -21.06 -2.67 1.36
C LYS A 440 -19.79 -2.30 2.13
N ALA A 441 -18.80 -1.71 1.48
CA ALA A 441 -17.65 -1.13 2.16
C ALA A 441 -18.05 0.12 2.98
N ASP A 442 -18.93 0.97 2.44
CA ASP A 442 -19.47 2.13 3.18
C ASP A 442 -20.33 1.67 4.37
N ASP A 443 -21.19 0.65 4.18
CA ASP A 443 -21.98 0.00 5.24
C ASP A 443 -21.08 -0.49 6.38
N ALA A 444 -20.01 -1.23 6.04
CA ALA A 444 -19.04 -1.75 7.00
C ALA A 444 -18.37 -0.62 7.79
N MET A 445 -17.87 0.40 7.08
CA MET A 445 -17.23 1.56 7.71
C MET A 445 -18.19 2.29 8.67
N ALA A 446 -19.45 2.47 8.28
CA ALA A 446 -20.46 3.07 9.14
C ALA A 446 -20.68 2.24 10.41
N LEU A 447 -20.94 0.94 10.27
CA LEU A 447 -21.15 0.04 11.42
C LEU A 447 -19.96 0.03 12.38
N GLY A 448 -18.74 -0.07 11.88
CA GLY A 448 -17.57 -0.07 12.75
C GLY A 448 -17.35 1.27 13.48
N ARG A 449 -17.68 2.40 12.84
CA ARG A 449 -17.66 3.72 13.52
C ARG A 449 -18.75 3.82 14.59
N PHE A 450 -19.94 3.27 14.36
CA PHE A 450 -21.01 3.23 15.36
C PHE A 450 -20.66 2.31 16.55
N ASP A 451 -20.02 1.16 16.30
CA ASP A 451 -19.55 0.28 17.38
C ASP A 451 -18.58 1.00 18.31
N ILE A 452 -17.63 1.77 17.75
CA ILE A 452 -16.71 2.56 18.57
C ILE A 452 -17.47 3.55 19.45
N PHE A 453 -18.48 4.24 18.90
CA PHE A 453 -19.34 5.11 19.70
C PHE A 453 -20.03 4.32 20.83
N ALA A 454 -20.63 3.16 20.53
CA ALA A 454 -21.32 2.34 21.51
C ALA A 454 -20.39 1.87 22.64
N LYS A 455 -19.14 1.50 22.31
CA LYS A 455 -18.11 1.13 23.29
C LYS A 455 -17.69 2.30 24.17
N GLU A 456 -17.50 3.48 23.58
CA GLU A 456 -17.19 4.69 24.33
C GLU A 456 -18.34 5.09 25.25
N ALA A 457 -19.58 4.99 24.78
CA ALA A 457 -20.77 5.29 25.55
C ALA A 457 -20.90 4.37 26.77
N LYS A 458 -20.71 3.06 26.56
CA LYS A 458 -20.66 2.06 27.64
C LYS A 458 -19.54 2.37 28.63
N ALA A 459 -18.33 2.63 28.15
CA ALA A 459 -17.18 2.88 29.01
C ALA A 459 -17.33 4.16 29.86
N LYS A 460 -18.01 5.19 29.33
CA LYS A 460 -18.28 6.45 30.04
C LYS A 460 -19.54 6.39 30.92
N GLY A 461 -20.39 5.37 30.74
CA GLY A 461 -21.72 5.34 31.36
C GLY A 461 -22.64 6.45 30.88
N SER A 462 -22.41 6.99 29.68
CA SER A 462 -23.23 8.06 29.09
C SER A 462 -23.39 7.82 27.58
N ALA A 463 -24.63 7.98 27.10
CA ALA A 463 -24.99 7.91 25.70
C ALA A 463 -25.15 9.31 25.06
N ASP A 464 -24.61 10.34 25.70
CA ASP A 464 -24.66 11.71 25.18
C ASP A 464 -24.08 11.77 23.76
N GLY A 465 -24.81 12.42 22.85
CA GLY A 465 -24.44 12.53 21.45
C GLY A 465 -24.91 11.37 20.57
N LEU A 466 -25.73 10.44 21.06
CA LEU A 466 -26.29 9.32 20.28
C LEU A 466 -26.97 9.78 18.98
N ASP A 467 -27.77 10.84 19.01
CA ASP A 467 -28.44 11.39 17.82
C ASP A 467 -27.42 11.84 16.77
N GLN A 468 -26.44 12.64 17.21
CA GLN A 468 -25.39 13.16 16.34
C GLN A 468 -24.52 12.02 15.78
N ALA A 469 -24.15 11.04 16.61
CA ALA A 469 -23.38 9.88 16.17
C ALA A 469 -24.13 9.06 15.12
N THR A 470 -25.44 8.84 15.30
CA THR A 470 -26.27 8.11 14.33
C THR A 470 -26.36 8.88 13.01
N LYS A 471 -26.57 10.19 13.05
CA LYS A 471 -26.60 11.06 11.87
C LYS A 471 -25.25 11.13 11.14
N ASP A 472 -24.15 11.26 11.88
CA ASP A 472 -22.80 11.36 11.30
C ASP A 472 -22.28 10.07 10.68
N VAL A 473 -22.82 8.95 11.13
CA VAL A 473 -22.42 7.61 10.69
C VAL A 473 -23.33 7.11 9.58
N PHE A 474 -24.64 7.13 9.78
CA PHE A 474 -25.61 6.55 8.83
C PHE A 474 -26.26 7.59 7.93
N GLY A 475 -26.32 8.87 8.31
CA GLY A 475 -26.93 9.93 7.50
C GLY A 475 -26.43 9.95 6.04
N PRO A 476 -25.11 9.86 5.76
CA PRO A 476 -24.60 9.78 4.40
C PRO A 476 -25.14 8.61 3.57
N LEU A 477 -25.39 7.45 4.19
CA LEU A 477 -25.93 6.25 3.52
C LEU A 477 -27.41 6.41 3.15
N TYR A 478 -28.15 7.21 3.91
CA TYR A 478 -29.59 7.42 3.74
C TYR A 478 -29.93 8.82 3.22
N ASN A 479 -29.00 9.48 2.51
CA ASN A 479 -29.18 10.81 1.94
C ASN A 479 -29.66 11.87 2.95
N GLY A 480 -29.17 11.79 4.18
CA GLY A 480 -29.54 12.68 5.29
C GLY A 480 -30.88 12.37 5.95
N SER A 481 -31.54 11.26 5.60
CA SER A 481 -32.76 10.82 6.26
C SER A 481 -32.50 10.34 7.70
N ASP A 482 -33.44 10.66 8.60
CA ASP A 482 -33.44 10.18 9.98
C ASP A 482 -33.99 8.75 10.13
N ALA A 483 -34.35 8.06 9.03
CA ALA A 483 -34.83 6.67 9.08
C ALA A 483 -33.97 5.70 9.91
N PRO A 484 -32.62 5.80 9.95
CA PRO A 484 -31.80 4.97 10.83
C PRO A 484 -32.14 5.12 12.31
N ASN A 485 -32.65 6.27 12.75
CA ASN A 485 -33.07 6.51 14.12
C ASN A 485 -34.27 5.64 14.51
N GLY A 486 -35.24 5.46 13.60
CA GLY A 486 -36.38 4.57 13.82
C GLY A 486 -35.94 3.11 13.95
N VAL A 487 -34.99 2.68 13.12
CA VAL A 487 -34.41 1.32 13.20
C VAL A 487 -33.60 1.13 14.48
N LEU A 488 -32.90 2.17 14.96
CA LEU A 488 -32.24 2.18 16.26
C LEU A 488 -33.27 1.99 17.39
N GLN A 489 -34.37 2.75 17.38
CA GLN A 489 -35.46 2.61 18.35
C GLN A 489 -36.08 1.20 18.33
N ALA A 490 -36.32 0.63 17.14
CA ALA A 490 -36.80 -0.75 16.99
C ALA A 490 -35.80 -1.78 17.54
N THR A 491 -34.50 -1.56 17.30
CA THR A 491 -33.42 -2.42 17.81
C THR A 491 -33.36 -2.37 19.34
N LEU A 492 -33.49 -1.17 19.93
CA LEU A 492 -33.57 -0.98 21.38
C LEU A 492 -34.81 -1.66 21.99
N ASN A 493 -35.97 -1.56 21.32
CA ASN A 493 -37.19 -2.24 21.73
C ASN A 493 -37.03 -3.77 21.73
N LYS A 494 -36.31 -4.32 20.74
CA LYS A 494 -36.04 -5.76 20.63
C LYS A 494 -35.08 -6.27 21.70
N LEU A 495 -34.04 -5.50 22.01
CA LEU A 495 -32.99 -5.91 22.97
C LEU A 495 -33.37 -5.60 24.43
N GLY A 496 -34.24 -4.61 24.64
CA GLY A 496 -34.92 -4.35 25.90
C GLY A 496 -34.06 -3.67 26.97
N GLY A 497 -34.49 -2.49 27.39
CA GLY A 497 -34.13 -1.88 28.68
C GLY A 497 -35.25 -2.08 29.69
N ASN A 498 -35.07 -3.01 30.63
CA ASN A 498 -35.70 -3.11 31.96
C ASN A 498 -37.16 -2.61 32.15
N GLY A 499 -38.14 -3.17 31.42
CA GLY A 499 -39.54 -3.16 31.83
C GLY A 499 -40.33 -1.86 31.67
N GLY A 500 -39.77 -0.85 31.00
CA GLY A 500 -40.51 0.33 30.55
C GLY A 500 -41.40 0.03 29.32
N PRO A 501 -42.35 0.92 28.98
CA PRO A 501 -43.10 0.82 27.73
C PRO A 501 -42.14 0.94 26.53
N PRO A 502 -42.40 0.23 25.41
CA PRO A 502 -41.60 0.36 24.19
C PRO A 502 -41.44 1.81 23.73
N LEU A 503 -40.27 2.13 23.18
CA LEU A 503 -40.03 3.38 22.48
C LEU A 503 -40.97 3.50 21.29
N THR A 504 -41.46 4.72 21.06
CA THR A 504 -42.12 5.06 19.80
C THR A 504 -41.07 5.13 18.70
N GLU A 505 -41.33 4.45 17.57
CA GLU A 505 -40.46 4.45 16.40
C GLU A 505 -40.80 5.66 15.50
N ASP A 506 -40.42 6.85 15.96
CA ASP A 506 -40.74 8.14 15.33
C ASP A 506 -39.53 8.82 14.67
N ASN A 507 -38.39 8.13 14.59
CA ASN A 507 -37.11 8.62 14.08
C ASN A 507 -36.49 9.75 14.91
N TRP A 508 -37.02 10.04 16.10
CA TRP A 508 -36.49 11.08 16.96
C TRP A 508 -35.71 10.51 18.15
N ILE A 509 -34.38 10.72 18.15
CA ILE A 509 -33.53 10.33 19.28
C ILE A 509 -33.62 11.41 20.37
N GLY A 510 -34.60 11.24 21.25
CA GLY A 510 -34.78 12.07 22.44
C GLY A 510 -34.14 11.48 23.72
N PRO A 511 -34.42 12.10 24.89
CA PRO A 511 -33.91 11.62 26.17
C PRO A 511 -34.27 10.16 26.47
N LYS A 512 -35.49 9.72 26.11
CA LYS A 512 -35.93 8.33 26.32
C LYS A 512 -35.14 7.33 25.49
N THR A 513 -34.91 7.61 24.21
CA THR A 513 -34.11 6.74 23.34
C THR A 513 -32.66 6.68 23.81
N THR A 514 -32.11 7.81 24.24
CA THR A 514 -30.75 7.92 24.80
C THR A 514 -30.62 7.11 26.09
N GLU A 515 -31.60 7.21 26.99
CA GLU A 515 -31.66 6.43 28.23
C GLU A 515 -31.80 4.93 27.95
N SER A 516 -32.70 4.52 27.04
CA SER A 516 -32.83 3.12 26.64
C SER A 516 -31.55 2.57 26.01
N PHE A 517 -30.83 3.37 25.22
CA PHE A 517 -29.52 2.97 24.69
C PHE A 517 -28.51 2.74 25.81
N ALA A 518 -28.40 3.67 26.77
CA ALA A 518 -27.50 3.50 27.90
C ALA A 518 -27.82 2.22 28.72
N GLN A 519 -29.11 1.97 28.99
CA GLN A 519 -29.57 0.77 29.68
C GLN A 519 -29.23 -0.52 28.91
N VAL A 520 -29.39 -0.52 27.58
CA VAL A 520 -29.02 -1.67 26.74
C VAL A 520 -27.50 -1.86 26.72
N MET A 521 -26.71 -0.79 26.75
CA MET A 521 -25.24 -0.90 26.86
C MET A 521 -24.78 -1.52 28.18
N ASP A 522 -25.55 -1.38 29.27
CA ASP A 522 -25.25 -2.04 30.55
C ASP A 522 -25.40 -3.57 30.49
N THR A 523 -26.31 -4.08 29.67
CA THR A 523 -26.68 -5.52 29.63
C THR A 523 -26.18 -6.24 28.38
N THR A 524 -25.90 -5.51 27.30
CA THR A 524 -25.53 -6.05 25.98
C THR A 524 -24.10 -5.67 25.63
N ASP A 525 -23.37 -6.55 24.94
CA ASP A 525 -22.07 -6.19 24.36
C ASP A 525 -22.29 -5.17 23.21
N PRO A 526 -21.53 -4.06 23.16
CA PRO A 526 -21.66 -3.07 22.09
C PRO A 526 -21.52 -3.65 20.68
N THR A 527 -20.72 -4.70 20.51
CA THR A 527 -20.51 -5.37 19.23
C THR A 527 -21.76 -6.17 18.81
N ASP A 528 -22.39 -6.87 19.75
CA ASP A 528 -23.62 -7.62 19.51
C ASP A 528 -24.81 -6.69 19.26
N PHE A 529 -24.85 -5.54 19.95
CA PHE A 529 -25.81 -4.47 19.66
C PHE A 529 -25.62 -3.95 18.24
N THR A 530 -24.39 -3.59 17.87
CA THR A 530 -24.09 -3.04 16.54
C THR A 530 -24.39 -4.06 15.43
N ARG A 531 -24.12 -5.36 15.66
CA ARG A 531 -24.51 -6.43 14.74
C ARG A 531 -26.03 -6.50 14.57
N SER A 532 -26.78 -6.44 15.68
CA SER A 532 -28.26 -6.45 15.63
C SER A 532 -28.81 -5.24 14.89
N LEU A 533 -28.25 -4.05 15.13
CA LEU A 533 -28.61 -2.82 14.42
C LEU A 533 -28.29 -2.94 12.92
N GLY A 534 -27.10 -3.42 12.57
CA GLY A 534 -26.68 -3.62 11.18
C GLY A 534 -27.57 -4.59 10.42
N SER A 535 -27.98 -5.70 11.04
CA SER A 535 -28.95 -6.63 10.44
C SER A 535 -30.32 -5.97 10.24
N ASN A 536 -30.81 -5.18 11.21
CA ASN A 536 -32.09 -4.49 11.08
C ASN A 536 -32.06 -3.36 10.02
N LEU A 537 -30.90 -2.75 9.79
CA LEU A 537 -30.68 -1.75 8.74
C LEU A 537 -30.45 -2.37 7.34
N GLY A 538 -30.24 -3.69 7.24
CA GLY A 538 -29.90 -4.38 5.99
C GLY A 538 -28.43 -4.21 5.55
N LEU A 539 -27.56 -3.86 6.49
CA LEU A 539 -26.15 -3.56 6.25
C LEU A 539 -25.26 -4.81 6.34
N LEU A 540 -25.66 -5.82 7.11
CA LEU A 540 -24.95 -7.09 7.31
C LEU A 540 -25.60 -8.28 6.59
#